data_AF-A0AAD9ZPD9-F1
#
_entry.id   AF-A0AAD9ZPD9-F1
#
_cell.length_a   1.000
_cell.length_b   1.000
_cell.length_c   1.000
_cell.angle_alpha   90.00
_cell.angle_beta   90.00
_cell.angle_gamma   90.00
#
_symmetry.space_group_name_H-M   'P 1'
#
loop_
_entity.id
_entity.type
_entity.pdbx_description
1 polymer ?
#
loop_
_entity_poly.entity_id
_entity_poly.type
_entity_poly.pdbx_seq_one_letter_code
_entity_poly.pdbx_strand_id
1 'polypeptide(L)'
;MIDSMRDVLRVFINGQLTGSVSGRWVKVVQPVKFVPGDNDLVLLSQTVGLQNYGAFLEKDGAGFRGQIKLTGFKNGDVDLSKLLWTYQVGLKGEFQKIYDIKENIKAEWTDLTPDVIPSTFTWYKTYFDAPDGIEPVALDLGSMGKGQAWVNGHHIGRYWTKVAPKEGCQTCDYRGAYHSDKCTTNCGKPTQIWYHVPRAWLQASNNLLVIFEETGGNPFEISVKIRYTQSVCAQISESHYPPLWKLSHSDFVDGKISVDDMAPEIQLRCEDGYIISSIEFASYGTPQGSCQAFSRGNCHSPNSLSVVSKTCIGRNSCSTGISNAIFGGDPCRGIVKTLAVEARCIPSSNIGFSQL
;
A
#
# COMPACT_ATOMS: atom_id res chain seq x y z
N MET A 1 11.67 -12.39 32.03
CA MET A 1 12.63 -11.45 31.42
C MET A 1 13.44 -12.19 30.37
N ILE A 2 13.56 -11.63 29.18
CA ILE A 2 14.41 -12.14 28.09
C ILE A 2 15.39 -11.03 27.74
N ASP A 3 16.69 -11.33 27.73
CA ASP A 3 17.73 -10.32 27.56
C ASP A 3 17.64 -9.58 26.24
N SER A 4 17.44 -10.31 25.14
CA SER A 4 17.33 -9.72 23.82
C SER A 4 16.55 -10.63 22.86
N MET A 5 15.68 -10.04 22.04
CA MET A 5 14.99 -10.76 20.98
C MET A 5 14.82 -9.93 19.70
N ARG A 6 14.64 -10.65 18.59
CA ARG A 6 14.34 -10.12 17.26
C ARG A 6 13.52 -11.17 16.47
N ASP A 7 12.55 -10.86 15.63
CA ASP A 7 11.92 -9.55 15.36
C ASP A 7 10.62 -9.38 16.14
N VAL A 8 9.88 -10.47 16.34
CA VAL A 8 8.63 -10.50 17.11
C VAL A 8 8.66 -11.70 18.06
N LEU A 9 8.24 -11.47 19.29
CA LEU A 9 7.97 -12.49 20.29
C LEU A 9 6.49 -12.47 20.65
N ARG A 10 5.89 -13.66 20.75
CA ARG A 10 4.61 -13.90 21.42
C ARG A 10 4.83 -14.86 22.57
N VAL A 11 4.27 -14.52 23.73
CA VAL A 11 4.39 -15.30 24.96
C VAL A 11 3.05 -15.93 25.25
N PHE A 12 3.02 -17.26 25.34
CA PHE A 12 1.84 -18.01 25.74
C PHE A 12 2.10 -18.73 27.05
N ILE A 13 1.09 -18.73 27.93
CA ILE A 13 1.08 -19.50 29.16
C ILE A 13 -0.17 -20.37 29.13
N ASN A 14 0.00 -21.69 29.26
CA ASN A 14 -1.10 -22.66 29.26
C ASN A 14 -2.07 -22.45 28.08
N GLY A 15 -1.52 -22.21 26.89
CA GLY A 15 -2.26 -21.98 25.64
C GLY A 15 -2.81 -20.56 25.45
N GLN A 16 -2.77 -19.68 26.45
CA GLN A 16 -3.28 -18.32 26.34
C GLN A 16 -2.19 -17.32 25.96
N LEU A 17 -2.45 -16.46 24.97
CA LEU A 17 -1.56 -15.34 24.62
C LEU A 17 -1.54 -14.30 25.76
N THR A 18 -0.37 -14.09 26.34
CA THR A 18 -0.18 -13.20 27.52
C THR A 18 0.68 -11.97 27.22
N GLY A 19 1.46 -12.01 26.15
CA GLY A 19 2.37 -10.93 25.80
C GLY A 19 2.79 -10.93 24.35
N SER A 20 3.09 -9.74 23.84
CA SER A 20 3.71 -9.57 22.54
C SER A 20 4.67 -8.40 22.55
N VAL A 21 5.84 -8.62 21.96
CA VAL A 21 6.82 -7.56 21.75
C VAL A 21 7.34 -7.66 20.32
N SER A 22 7.63 -6.52 19.70
CA SER A 22 8.34 -6.45 18.43
C SER A 22 9.49 -5.45 18.54
N GLY A 23 10.61 -5.74 17.88
CA GLY A 23 11.78 -4.87 17.93
C GLY A 23 13.04 -5.55 17.42
N ARG A 24 14.13 -4.76 17.35
CA ARG A 24 15.44 -5.23 16.91
C ARG A 24 16.37 -5.36 18.12
N TRP A 25 16.62 -6.59 18.55
CA TRP A 25 17.48 -6.92 19.70
C TRP A 25 17.06 -6.23 21.00
N VAL A 26 15.75 -6.20 21.25
CA VAL A 26 15.17 -5.52 22.41
C VAL A 26 15.05 -6.46 23.61
N LYS A 27 15.27 -5.92 24.81
CA LYS A 27 15.00 -6.63 26.07
C LYS A 27 13.50 -6.74 26.30
N VAL A 28 13.04 -7.91 26.76
CA VAL A 28 11.63 -8.16 27.04
C VAL A 28 11.39 -8.39 28.52
N VAL A 29 10.48 -7.60 29.09
CA VAL A 29 9.94 -7.80 30.44
C VAL A 29 8.43 -7.95 30.31
N GLN A 30 7.96 -9.19 30.41
CA GLN A 30 6.54 -9.53 30.29
C GLN A 30 6.05 -10.14 31.61
N PRO A 31 5.07 -9.53 32.29
CA PRO A 31 4.38 -10.16 33.40
C PRO A 31 3.62 -11.41 32.93
N VAL A 32 3.76 -12.50 33.69
CA VAL A 32 3.11 -13.79 33.42
C VAL A 32 2.46 -14.31 34.70
N LYS A 33 1.38 -15.08 34.56
CA LYS A 33 0.66 -15.71 35.68
C LYS A 33 0.69 -17.22 35.51
N PHE A 34 1.28 -17.91 36.47
CA PHE A 34 1.30 -19.37 36.52
C PHE A 34 0.24 -19.88 37.50
N VAL A 35 -0.28 -21.08 37.26
CA VAL A 35 -1.14 -21.81 38.19
C VAL A 35 -0.32 -22.79 39.01
N PRO A 36 -0.80 -23.25 40.18
CA PRO A 36 -0.12 -24.31 40.93
C PRO A 36 0.04 -25.58 40.10
N GLY A 37 1.23 -26.19 40.09
CA GLY A 37 1.56 -27.38 39.32
C GLY A 37 2.34 -27.08 38.04
N ASP A 38 2.24 -27.99 37.08
CA ASP A 38 2.93 -27.86 35.79
C ASP A 38 2.27 -26.79 34.92
N ASN A 39 3.10 -26.00 34.24
CA ASN A 39 2.65 -24.94 33.35
C ASN A 39 3.41 -25.02 32.03
N ASP A 40 2.70 -24.78 30.94
CA ASP A 40 3.27 -24.70 29.61
C ASP A 40 3.64 -23.24 29.30
N LEU A 41 4.93 -23.01 29.09
CA LEU A 41 5.45 -21.74 28.58
C LEU A 41 5.85 -21.94 27.11
N VAL A 42 5.15 -21.26 26.20
CA VAL A 42 5.50 -21.25 24.77
C VAL A 42 5.96 -19.86 24.36
N LEU A 43 7.16 -19.80 23.80
CA LEU A 43 7.74 -18.60 23.22
C LEU A 43 7.76 -18.75 21.70
N LEU A 44 6.87 -18.04 21.02
CA LEU A 44 6.86 -18.00 19.57
C LEU A 44 7.73 -16.85 19.08
N SER A 45 8.87 -17.20 18.50
CA SER A 45 9.74 -16.26 17.78
C SER A 45 9.34 -16.18 16.32
N GLN A 46 9.25 -14.97 15.77
CA GLN A 46 8.89 -14.75 14.37
C GLN A 46 9.88 -13.79 13.70
N THR A 47 10.27 -14.16 12.49
CA THR A 47 11.18 -13.37 11.66
C THR A 47 10.38 -12.59 10.63
N VAL A 48 10.56 -11.28 10.54
CA VAL A 48 9.86 -10.41 9.58
C VAL A 48 10.81 -9.99 8.46
N GLY A 49 11.40 -11.00 7.82
CA GLY A 49 12.48 -10.82 6.85
C GLY A 49 13.86 -10.78 7.52
N LEU A 50 14.88 -11.14 6.76
CA LEU A 50 16.27 -11.09 7.21
C LEU A 50 16.92 -9.77 6.76
N GLN A 51 17.97 -9.37 7.46
CA GLN A 51 18.75 -8.19 7.06
C GLN A 51 19.36 -8.41 5.68
N ASN A 52 19.28 -7.40 4.83
CA ASN A 52 19.70 -7.44 3.42
C ASN A 52 20.70 -6.33 3.04
N TYR A 53 21.15 -5.52 4.02
CA TYR A 53 22.14 -4.46 3.81
C TYR A 53 22.96 -4.20 5.06
N GLY A 54 24.23 -3.79 4.92
CA GLY A 54 25.17 -3.51 6.00
C GLY A 54 26.28 -4.56 6.15
N ALA A 55 27.33 -4.23 6.89
CA ALA A 55 28.46 -5.14 7.12
C ALA A 55 28.07 -6.32 8.03
N PHE A 56 28.64 -7.50 7.76
CA PHE A 56 28.47 -8.72 8.55
C PHE A 56 27.01 -9.15 8.79
N LEU A 57 26.13 -8.92 7.81
CA LEU A 57 24.70 -9.21 7.90
C LEU A 57 24.41 -10.69 8.24
N GLU A 58 25.30 -11.59 7.84
CA GLU A 58 25.23 -13.03 8.15
C GLU A 58 25.38 -13.33 9.65
N LYS A 59 25.97 -12.41 10.42
CA LYS A 59 26.16 -12.54 11.87
C LYS A 59 25.03 -11.94 12.70
N ASP A 60 24.13 -11.15 12.10
CA ASP A 60 23.04 -10.53 12.85
C ASP A 60 22.01 -11.59 13.24
N GLY A 61 21.46 -12.37 12.30
CA GLY A 61 20.48 -13.42 12.59
C GLY A 61 19.15 -12.89 13.17
N ALA A 62 18.35 -13.78 13.74
CA ALA A 62 17.07 -13.50 14.39
C ALA A 62 16.81 -14.48 15.54
N GLY A 63 15.76 -14.24 16.34
CA GLY A 63 15.37 -15.05 17.49
C GLY A 63 15.81 -14.45 18.82
N PHE A 64 16.15 -15.32 19.77
CA PHE A 64 16.55 -14.94 21.13
C PHE A 64 18.07 -14.86 21.27
N ARG A 65 18.55 -13.92 22.07
CA ARG A 65 19.95 -13.83 22.51
C ARG A 65 20.01 -13.56 24.01
N GLY A 66 21.00 -14.19 24.66
CA GLY A 66 21.21 -14.05 26.10
C GLY A 66 20.30 -14.95 26.93
N GLN A 67 20.06 -14.54 28.17
CA GLN A 67 19.36 -15.33 29.17
C GLN A 67 17.84 -15.09 29.13
N ILE A 68 17.11 -16.14 29.52
CA ILE A 68 15.67 -16.12 29.74
C ILE A 68 15.44 -16.50 31.21
N LYS A 69 14.90 -15.57 31.99
CA LYS A 69 14.69 -15.74 33.44
C LYS A 69 13.23 -15.52 33.82
N LEU A 70 12.74 -16.30 34.76
CA LEU A 70 11.55 -15.96 35.53
C LEU A 70 11.99 -15.33 36.85
N THR A 71 11.39 -14.18 37.16
CA THR A 71 11.75 -13.36 38.31
C THR A 71 10.53 -13.16 39.20
N GLY A 72 10.75 -12.94 40.50
CA GLY A 72 9.67 -12.65 41.45
C GLY A 72 9.15 -13.86 42.24
N PHE A 73 9.83 -15.01 42.17
CA PHE A 73 9.61 -16.11 43.11
C PHE A 73 10.31 -15.82 44.44
N LYS A 74 9.72 -16.28 45.55
CA LYS A 74 10.29 -16.11 46.91
C LYS A 74 11.67 -16.76 47.06
N ASN A 75 11.93 -17.84 46.32
CA ASN A 75 13.16 -18.63 46.40
C ASN A 75 14.25 -18.15 45.42
N GLY A 76 14.08 -16.96 44.82
CA GLY A 76 15.00 -16.39 43.84
C GLY A 76 14.56 -16.60 42.40
N ASP A 77 15.34 -16.06 41.48
CA ASP A 77 15.07 -16.11 40.04
C ASP A 77 15.39 -17.49 39.46
N VAL A 78 14.59 -17.93 38.50
CA VAL A 78 14.78 -19.19 37.77
C VAL A 78 15.33 -18.90 36.38
N ASP A 79 16.51 -19.44 36.07
CA ASP A 79 17.15 -19.32 34.76
C ASP A 79 16.66 -20.43 33.81
N LEU A 80 15.74 -20.09 32.91
CA LEU A 80 15.15 -21.01 31.95
C LEU A 80 16.12 -21.38 30.82
N SER A 81 17.17 -20.60 30.57
CA SER A 81 18.13 -20.87 29.49
C SER A 81 18.94 -22.15 29.71
N LYS A 82 18.98 -22.66 30.95
CA LYS A 82 19.69 -23.89 31.32
C LYS A 82 18.79 -25.12 31.36
N LEU A 83 17.49 -24.94 31.17
CA LEU A 83 16.52 -26.02 31.18
C LEU A 83 16.38 -26.65 29.78
N LEU A 84 15.73 -27.80 29.72
CA LEU A 84 15.40 -28.47 28.47
C LEU A 84 14.33 -27.68 27.72
N TRP A 85 14.57 -27.45 26.43
CA TRP A 85 13.64 -26.79 25.51
C TRP A 85 13.25 -27.72 24.37
N THR A 86 11.97 -27.71 24.03
CA THR A 86 11.43 -28.33 22.81
C THR A 86 11.23 -27.26 21.74
N TYR A 87 11.62 -27.57 20.51
CA TYR A 87 11.54 -26.65 19.38
C TYR A 87 10.58 -27.19 18.32
N GLN A 88 9.73 -26.31 17.79
CA GLN A 88 8.90 -26.57 16.62
C GLN A 88 9.14 -25.46 15.60
N VAL A 89 9.47 -25.84 14.37
CA VAL A 89 9.63 -24.90 13.26
C VAL A 89 8.31 -24.77 12.52
N GLY A 90 7.76 -23.57 12.42
CA GLY A 90 6.52 -23.33 11.68
C GLY A 90 5.24 -23.74 12.43
N LEU A 91 4.10 -23.50 11.78
CA LEU A 91 2.76 -23.73 12.32
C LEU A 91 2.18 -25.06 11.81
N LYS A 92 1.29 -25.65 12.61
CA LYS A 92 0.60 -26.90 12.23
C LYS A 92 -0.10 -26.82 10.87
N GLY A 93 -0.78 -25.71 10.59
CA GLY A 93 -1.44 -25.47 9.30
C GLY A 93 -0.47 -25.36 8.11
N GLU A 94 0.76 -24.89 8.34
CA GLU A 94 1.81 -24.85 7.32
C GLU A 94 2.29 -26.26 6.97
N PHE A 95 2.53 -27.12 7.98
CA PHE A 95 2.91 -28.52 7.74
C PHE A 95 1.83 -29.32 7.03
N GLN A 96 0.58 -29.08 7.39
CA GLN A 96 -0.59 -29.70 6.75
C GLN A 96 -0.89 -29.09 5.38
N LYS A 97 -0.19 -28.02 4.98
CA LYS A 97 -0.36 -27.31 3.70
C LYS A 97 -1.82 -26.96 3.44
N ILE A 98 -2.54 -26.47 4.45
CA ILE A 98 -3.99 -26.23 4.35
C ILE A 98 -4.36 -25.10 3.37
N TYR A 99 -3.35 -24.39 2.85
CA TYR A 99 -3.48 -23.43 1.76
C TYR A 99 -3.52 -24.07 0.36
N ASP A 100 -3.15 -25.35 0.23
CA ASP A 100 -3.17 -26.08 -1.04
C ASP A 100 -4.60 -26.51 -1.43
N ILE A 101 -4.87 -26.51 -2.73
CA ILE A 101 -6.20 -26.79 -3.31
C ILE A 101 -6.70 -28.20 -2.96
N LYS A 102 -5.81 -29.19 -2.84
CA LYS A 102 -6.18 -30.58 -2.53
C LYS A 102 -6.11 -30.85 -1.03
N GLU A 103 -5.09 -30.33 -0.35
CA GLU A 103 -4.84 -30.65 1.06
C GLU A 103 -5.80 -29.91 2.01
N ASN A 104 -6.33 -28.74 1.64
CA ASN A 104 -7.23 -27.99 2.52
C ASN A 104 -8.49 -28.77 2.94
N ILE A 105 -8.93 -29.74 2.13
CA ILE A 105 -10.13 -30.55 2.43
C ILE A 105 -9.92 -31.45 3.66
N LYS A 106 -8.68 -31.78 3.98
CA LYS A 106 -8.32 -32.63 5.14
C LYS A 106 -8.36 -31.88 6.46
N ALA A 107 -8.42 -30.55 6.43
CA ALA A 107 -8.53 -29.74 7.63
C ALA A 107 -9.99 -29.69 8.13
N GLU A 108 -10.16 -29.71 9.45
CA GLU A 108 -11.46 -29.64 10.12
C GLU A 108 -11.94 -28.19 10.18
N TRP A 109 -12.44 -27.69 9.06
CA TRP A 109 -13.02 -26.34 8.97
C TRP A 109 -14.35 -26.28 9.71
N THR A 110 -14.61 -25.13 10.33
CA THR A 110 -15.89 -24.79 10.95
C THR A 110 -16.42 -23.51 10.32
N ASP A 111 -17.73 -23.45 10.13
CA ASP A 111 -18.37 -22.26 9.59
C ASP A 111 -18.27 -21.11 10.61
N LEU A 112 -17.82 -19.96 10.12
CA LEU A 112 -17.70 -18.75 10.93
C LEU A 112 -19.02 -17.98 10.89
N THR A 113 -19.57 -17.64 12.06
CA THR A 113 -20.73 -16.74 12.16
C THR A 113 -20.29 -15.29 12.44
N PRO A 114 -21.06 -14.26 12.00
CA PRO A 114 -20.68 -12.86 12.18
C PRO A 114 -20.51 -12.41 13.63
N ASP A 115 -21.22 -13.06 14.56
CA ASP A 115 -21.20 -12.72 15.99
C ASP A 115 -19.98 -13.28 16.73
N VAL A 116 -19.18 -14.12 16.06
CA VAL A 116 -17.97 -14.70 16.64
C VAL A 116 -16.84 -13.68 16.59
N ILE A 117 -16.32 -13.34 17.78
CA ILE A 117 -15.16 -12.48 17.93
C ILE A 117 -13.96 -13.12 17.20
N PRO A 118 -13.29 -12.41 16.28
CA PRO A 118 -12.11 -12.93 15.62
C PRO A 118 -11.04 -13.36 16.62
N SER A 119 -10.64 -14.62 16.55
CA SER A 119 -9.58 -15.18 17.38
C SER A 119 -8.20 -14.94 16.75
N THR A 120 -7.18 -14.89 17.60
CA THR A 120 -5.77 -14.85 17.17
C THR A 120 -5.30 -16.24 16.76
N PHE A 121 -4.32 -16.31 15.85
CA PHE A 121 -3.74 -17.58 15.37
C PHE A 121 -4.75 -18.50 14.67
N THR A 122 -5.58 -17.89 13.82
CA THR A 122 -6.71 -18.55 13.18
C THR A 122 -6.50 -18.65 11.68
N TRP A 123 -6.90 -19.77 11.10
CA TRP A 123 -6.93 -19.95 9.66
C TRP A 123 -8.35 -19.73 9.16
N TYR A 124 -8.50 -18.94 8.11
CA TYR A 124 -9.74 -18.71 7.40
C TYR A 124 -9.62 -19.21 5.97
N LYS A 125 -10.72 -19.66 5.39
CA LYS A 125 -10.82 -19.91 3.96
C LYS A 125 -12.13 -19.41 3.40
N THR A 126 -12.12 -19.08 2.12
CA THR A 126 -13.32 -18.80 1.33
C THR A 126 -13.05 -19.09 -0.15
N TYR A 127 -14.09 -19.02 -0.96
CA TYR A 127 -14.00 -19.09 -2.41
C TYR A 127 -14.55 -17.81 -3.04
N PHE A 128 -13.95 -17.38 -4.14
CA PHE A 128 -14.39 -16.18 -4.86
C PHE A 128 -14.21 -16.32 -6.37
N ASP A 129 -15.02 -15.57 -7.11
CA ASP A 129 -14.90 -15.47 -8.56
C ASP A 129 -13.93 -14.36 -8.95
N ALA A 130 -13.18 -14.56 -10.04
CA ALA A 130 -12.30 -13.51 -10.51
C ALA A 130 -13.14 -12.31 -10.98
N PRO A 131 -12.77 -11.07 -10.61
CA PRO A 131 -13.46 -9.90 -11.12
C PRO A 131 -13.31 -9.83 -12.64
N ASP A 132 -14.26 -9.23 -13.33
CA ASP A 132 -14.16 -9.02 -14.78
C ASP A 132 -12.98 -8.10 -15.15
N GLY A 133 -12.69 -8.04 -16.44
CA GLY A 133 -11.68 -7.14 -17.01
C GLY A 133 -10.24 -7.65 -16.92
N ILE A 134 -9.30 -6.76 -17.26
CA ILE A 134 -7.86 -7.04 -17.37
C ILE A 134 -7.03 -6.33 -16.28
N GLU A 135 -7.70 -5.52 -15.46
CA GLU A 135 -7.11 -4.68 -14.43
C GLU A 135 -6.38 -5.50 -13.37
N PRO A 136 -5.24 -5.02 -12.84
CA PRO A 136 -4.62 -5.62 -11.67
C PRO A 136 -5.60 -5.88 -10.52
N VAL A 137 -5.47 -7.04 -9.90
CA VAL A 137 -6.33 -7.45 -8.77
C VAL A 137 -5.55 -7.34 -7.47
N ALA A 138 -6.22 -6.94 -6.41
CA ALA A 138 -5.68 -6.95 -5.06
C ALA A 138 -6.74 -7.41 -4.05
N LEU A 139 -6.30 -8.02 -2.95
CA LEU A 139 -7.13 -8.22 -1.76
C LEU A 139 -7.02 -6.97 -0.88
N ASP A 140 -8.16 -6.45 -0.45
CA ASP A 140 -8.24 -5.48 0.63
C ASP A 140 -8.29 -6.24 1.96
N LEU A 141 -7.18 -6.18 2.70
CA LEU A 141 -7.01 -6.78 4.02
C LEU A 141 -6.97 -5.70 5.12
N GLY A 142 -7.56 -4.53 4.87
CA GLY A 142 -7.58 -3.42 5.83
C GLY A 142 -8.30 -3.74 7.15
N SER A 143 -9.26 -4.67 7.13
CA SER A 143 -9.97 -5.16 8.31
C SER A 143 -9.20 -6.23 9.10
N MET A 144 -8.08 -6.70 8.55
CA MET A 144 -7.26 -7.76 9.12
C MET A 144 -6.11 -7.20 9.95
N GLY A 145 -5.41 -8.06 10.69
CA GLY A 145 -4.29 -7.67 11.53
C GLY A 145 -2.95 -7.94 10.87
N LYS A 146 -2.36 -9.10 11.17
CA LYS A 146 -1.07 -9.54 10.68
C LYS A 146 -1.16 -11.00 10.31
N GLY A 147 -0.57 -11.38 9.20
CA GLY A 147 -0.67 -12.76 8.78
C GLY A 147 -0.04 -13.05 7.43
N GLN A 148 -0.50 -14.15 6.84
CA GLN A 148 -0.11 -14.62 5.52
C GLN A 148 -1.36 -15.00 4.73
N ALA A 149 -1.32 -14.84 3.42
CA ALA A 149 -2.43 -15.16 2.56
C ALA A 149 -1.99 -15.95 1.33
N TRP A 150 -2.89 -16.79 0.83
CA TRP A 150 -2.70 -17.63 -0.34
C TRP A 150 -3.93 -17.57 -1.24
N VAL A 151 -3.69 -17.56 -2.55
CA VAL A 151 -4.74 -17.70 -3.57
C VAL A 151 -4.39 -18.92 -4.43
N ASN A 152 -5.28 -19.90 -4.50
CA ASN A 152 -5.08 -21.15 -5.25
C ASN A 152 -3.74 -21.84 -4.90
N GLY A 153 -3.36 -21.85 -3.62
CA GLY A 153 -2.09 -22.42 -3.15
C GLY A 153 -0.86 -21.52 -3.34
N HIS A 154 -0.96 -20.42 -4.09
CA HIS A 154 0.13 -19.47 -4.27
C HIS A 154 0.18 -18.47 -3.12
N HIS A 155 1.33 -18.36 -2.46
CA HIS A 155 1.54 -17.41 -1.37
C HIS A 155 1.63 -15.98 -1.93
N ILE A 156 0.63 -15.13 -1.63
CA ILE A 156 0.61 -13.73 -2.09
C ILE A 156 1.44 -12.81 -1.19
N GLY A 157 1.88 -13.31 -0.03
CA GLY A 157 2.80 -12.63 0.86
C GLY A 157 2.26 -12.46 2.28
N ARG A 158 3.06 -11.76 3.08
CA ARG A 158 2.70 -11.34 4.44
C ARG A 158 1.87 -10.08 4.38
N TYR A 159 0.78 -10.04 5.13
CA TYR A 159 0.05 -8.80 5.38
C TYR A 159 0.28 -8.32 6.80
N TRP A 160 0.28 -6.99 6.97
CA TRP A 160 0.37 -6.36 8.27
C TRP A 160 -0.20 -4.95 8.22
N THR A 161 -1.34 -4.73 8.86
CA THR A 161 -2.02 -3.43 8.97
C THR A 161 -1.36 -2.51 10.02
N LYS A 162 -0.02 -2.46 10.01
CA LYS A 162 0.74 -1.57 10.88
C LYS A 162 0.50 -0.12 10.49
N VAL A 163 0.25 0.77 11.45
CA VAL A 163 0.01 2.19 11.16
C VAL A 163 1.34 2.93 10.98
N ALA A 164 1.45 3.71 9.90
CA ALA A 164 2.60 4.57 9.64
C ALA A 164 2.67 5.72 10.65
N PRO A 165 3.87 6.30 10.92
CA PRO A 165 4.00 7.52 11.72
C PRO A 165 3.05 8.63 11.23
N LYS A 166 2.54 9.45 12.15
CA LYS A 166 1.64 10.57 11.80
C LYS A 166 2.39 11.75 11.20
N GLU A 167 3.68 11.85 11.47
CA GLU A 167 4.56 12.94 11.01
C GLU A 167 5.43 12.47 9.84
N GLY A 168 5.98 13.42 9.09
CA GLY A 168 6.90 13.17 7.97
C GLY A 168 6.30 13.46 6.59
N CYS A 169 4.99 13.33 6.44
CA CYS A 169 4.31 13.66 5.19
C CYS A 169 4.19 15.17 5.02
N GLN A 170 4.93 15.71 4.07
CA GLN A 170 4.95 17.13 3.73
C GLN A 170 4.55 17.34 2.28
N THR A 171 4.22 18.59 1.93
CA THR A 171 4.04 18.98 0.52
C THR A 171 5.36 18.85 -0.21
N CYS A 172 5.39 17.99 -1.24
CA CYS A 172 6.58 17.69 -2.02
C CYS A 172 6.72 18.66 -3.20
N ASP A 173 7.93 19.17 -3.41
CA ASP A 173 8.36 19.87 -4.62
C ASP A 173 9.43 19.04 -5.33
N TYR A 174 9.27 18.83 -6.64
CA TYR A 174 10.22 18.07 -7.45
C TYR A 174 11.60 18.77 -7.53
N ARG A 175 11.65 20.09 -7.36
CA ARG A 175 12.88 20.90 -7.41
C ARG A 175 13.71 20.75 -6.14
N GLY A 176 15.01 20.99 -6.27
CA GLY A 176 15.96 20.93 -5.16
C GLY A 176 16.38 19.51 -4.80
N ALA A 177 17.28 19.39 -3.82
CA ALA A 177 17.84 18.11 -3.39
C ALA A 177 16.73 17.13 -2.97
N TYR A 178 16.94 15.85 -3.27
CA TYR A 178 16.02 14.78 -2.91
C TYR A 178 16.60 13.94 -1.77
N HIS A 179 15.73 13.63 -0.79
CA HIS A 179 15.96 12.67 0.27
C HIS A 179 14.73 11.77 0.39
N SER A 180 14.89 10.55 0.93
CA SER A 180 13.84 9.52 0.93
C SER A 180 12.56 9.91 1.69
N ASP A 181 12.65 10.86 2.61
CA ASP A 181 11.57 11.39 3.43
C ASP A 181 10.83 12.58 2.78
N LYS A 182 11.43 13.23 1.78
CA LYS A 182 10.96 14.48 1.17
C LYS A 182 9.52 14.43 0.68
N CYS A 183 9.12 13.29 0.10
CA CYS A 183 7.82 13.13 -0.58
C CYS A 183 7.05 11.93 -0.05
N THR A 184 7.14 11.68 1.26
CA THR A 184 6.41 10.60 1.92
C THR A 184 4.91 10.89 1.95
N THR A 185 4.11 9.83 1.81
CA THR A 185 2.65 9.90 1.83
C THR A 185 2.09 8.83 2.77
N ASN A 186 0.77 8.85 3.00
CA ASN A 186 0.07 7.83 3.79
C ASN A 186 0.41 7.82 5.30
N CYS A 187 0.86 8.95 5.86
CA CYS A 187 1.10 9.10 7.29
C CYS A 187 -0.18 8.90 8.12
N GLY A 188 -0.04 8.27 9.29
CA GLY A 188 -1.15 7.97 10.19
C GLY A 188 -2.15 6.93 9.67
N LYS A 189 -1.91 6.35 8.49
CA LYS A 189 -2.73 5.29 7.88
C LYS A 189 -1.99 3.95 7.94
N PRO A 190 -2.69 2.81 7.76
CA PRO A 190 -2.02 1.52 7.64
C PRO A 190 -1.01 1.52 6.49
N THR A 191 0.18 0.95 6.70
CA THR A 191 1.30 0.97 5.76
C THR A 191 0.97 0.27 4.45
N GLN A 192 0.12 -0.76 4.51
CA GLN A 192 -0.38 -1.48 3.34
C GLN A 192 -1.71 -2.19 3.68
N ILE A 193 -2.73 -1.95 2.88
CA ILE A 193 -4.04 -2.64 2.98
C ILE A 193 -4.37 -3.47 1.74
N TRP A 194 -3.82 -3.09 0.58
CA TRP A 194 -4.00 -3.82 -0.67
C TRP A 194 -2.82 -4.74 -0.95
N TYR A 195 -3.13 -6.01 -1.20
CA TYR A 195 -2.16 -7.06 -1.46
C TYR A 195 -2.41 -7.63 -2.85
N HIS A 196 -1.45 -7.42 -3.75
CA HIS A 196 -1.59 -7.76 -5.17
C HIS A 196 -1.77 -9.26 -5.38
N VAL A 197 -2.75 -9.62 -6.23
CA VAL A 197 -3.00 -10.97 -6.70
C VAL A 197 -2.80 -10.99 -8.21
N PRO A 198 -1.75 -11.69 -8.72
CA PRO A 198 -1.55 -11.81 -10.15
C PRO A 198 -2.76 -12.44 -10.83
N ARG A 199 -3.27 -11.80 -11.89
CA ARG A 199 -4.37 -12.32 -12.73
C ARG A 199 -4.09 -13.75 -13.21
N ALA A 200 -2.84 -14.08 -13.53
CA ALA A 200 -2.42 -15.40 -13.97
C ALA A 200 -2.59 -16.52 -12.91
N TRP A 201 -2.82 -16.18 -11.64
CA TRP A 201 -3.10 -17.14 -10.57
C TRP A 201 -4.60 -17.39 -10.38
N LEU A 202 -5.44 -16.63 -11.08
CA LEU A 202 -6.90 -16.70 -10.97
C LEU A 202 -7.50 -17.57 -12.07
N GLN A 203 -8.49 -18.36 -11.68
CA GLN A 203 -9.47 -19.01 -12.54
C GLN A 203 -10.71 -18.11 -12.64
N ALA A 204 -11.57 -18.36 -13.64
CA ALA A 204 -12.79 -17.57 -13.80
C ALA A 204 -13.68 -17.58 -12.54
N SER A 205 -13.82 -18.74 -11.90
CA SER A 205 -14.61 -18.93 -10.70
C SER A 205 -13.93 -19.86 -9.70
N ASN A 206 -14.48 -19.94 -8.49
CA ASN A 206 -14.08 -20.91 -7.46
C ASN A 206 -12.58 -20.83 -7.07
N ASN A 207 -12.04 -19.62 -6.97
CA ASN A 207 -10.68 -19.39 -6.50
C ASN A 207 -10.62 -19.56 -4.98
N LEU A 208 -9.73 -20.44 -4.51
CA LEU A 208 -9.52 -20.66 -3.08
C LEU A 208 -8.69 -19.52 -2.49
N LEU A 209 -9.24 -18.81 -1.51
CA LEU A 209 -8.50 -17.89 -0.65
C LEU A 209 -8.30 -18.55 0.72
N VAL A 210 -7.06 -18.66 1.17
CA VAL A 210 -6.70 -19.10 2.53
C VAL A 210 -5.89 -18.02 3.21
N ILE A 211 -6.22 -17.72 4.47
CA ILE A 211 -5.60 -16.68 5.27
C ILE A 211 -5.22 -17.25 6.62
N PHE A 212 -3.99 -17.01 7.06
CA PHE A 212 -3.58 -17.19 8.44
C PHE A 212 -3.53 -15.82 9.12
N GLU A 213 -4.39 -15.60 10.13
CA GLU A 213 -4.46 -14.38 10.93
C GLU A 213 -3.84 -14.58 12.32
N GLU A 214 -2.82 -13.80 12.62
CA GLU A 214 -2.03 -13.90 13.84
C GLU A 214 -2.59 -13.07 14.99
N THR A 215 -3.13 -11.89 14.70
CA THR A 215 -3.43 -10.85 15.71
C THR A 215 -4.92 -10.61 15.93
N GLY A 216 -5.77 -11.20 15.10
CA GLY A 216 -7.22 -11.00 15.12
C GLY A 216 -7.63 -9.89 14.16
N GLY A 217 -8.58 -10.17 13.29
CA GLY A 217 -9.07 -9.27 12.25
C GLY A 217 -10.42 -9.77 11.70
N ASN A 218 -11.23 -8.89 11.12
CA ASN A 218 -12.57 -9.25 10.64
C ASN A 218 -12.53 -9.79 9.19
N PRO A 219 -12.70 -11.11 8.96
CA PRO A 219 -12.60 -11.68 7.62
C PRO A 219 -13.81 -11.33 6.73
N PHE A 220 -14.95 -10.92 7.30
CA PHE A 220 -16.15 -10.60 6.52
C PHE A 220 -16.05 -9.28 5.74
N GLU A 221 -15.11 -8.42 6.11
CA GLU A 221 -14.85 -7.14 5.43
C GLU A 221 -13.76 -7.26 4.34
N ILE A 222 -13.13 -8.42 4.22
CA ILE A 222 -12.17 -8.69 3.15
C ILE A 222 -12.89 -8.59 1.81
N SER A 223 -12.29 -7.88 0.86
CA SER A 223 -12.85 -7.76 -0.48
C SER A 223 -11.79 -7.82 -1.56
N VAL A 224 -12.18 -8.35 -2.71
CA VAL A 224 -11.37 -8.33 -3.93
C VAL A 224 -11.59 -6.99 -4.62
N LYS A 225 -10.50 -6.29 -4.94
CA LYS A 225 -10.51 -4.99 -5.60
C LYS A 225 -9.78 -5.08 -6.93
N ILE A 226 -10.32 -4.41 -7.95
CA ILE A 226 -9.58 -4.07 -9.17
C ILE A 226 -8.88 -2.73 -8.97
N ARG A 227 -7.65 -2.61 -9.48
CA ARG A 227 -6.85 -1.39 -9.42
C ARG A 227 -6.52 -0.93 -10.82
N TYR A 228 -6.92 0.30 -11.11
CA TYR A 228 -6.54 1.04 -12.31
C TYR A 228 -6.48 2.52 -11.95
N THR A 229 -5.74 3.30 -12.72
CA THR A 229 -5.66 4.74 -12.51
C THR A 229 -6.95 5.41 -12.99
N GLN A 230 -7.87 5.65 -12.05
CA GLN A 230 -9.16 6.31 -12.31
C GLN A 230 -9.03 7.80 -12.57
N SER A 231 -8.09 8.47 -11.90
CA SER A 231 -7.91 9.92 -11.99
C SER A 231 -6.45 10.23 -12.29
N VAL A 232 -6.24 11.10 -13.28
CA VAL A 232 -4.93 11.65 -13.62
C VAL A 232 -4.96 13.16 -13.44
N CYS A 233 -3.92 13.68 -12.82
CA CYS A 233 -3.81 15.10 -12.50
C CYS A 233 -2.49 15.65 -12.99
N ALA A 234 -2.47 16.94 -13.31
CA ALA A 234 -1.23 17.67 -13.53
C ALA A 234 -1.41 19.15 -13.16
N GLN A 235 -0.30 19.80 -12.81
CA GLN A 235 -0.25 21.21 -12.49
C GLN A 235 1.02 21.83 -13.04
N ILE A 236 0.89 22.82 -13.93
CA ILE A 236 2.01 23.48 -14.60
C ILE A 236 1.81 25.00 -14.58
N SER A 237 2.85 25.72 -14.16
CA SER A 237 2.91 27.17 -14.14
C SER A 237 3.55 27.74 -15.40
N GLU A 238 3.18 28.97 -15.77
CA GLU A 238 3.85 29.75 -16.81
C GLU A 238 5.35 29.91 -16.56
N SER A 239 5.79 29.87 -15.30
CA SER A 239 7.21 29.96 -14.95
C SER A 239 7.97 28.63 -15.04
N HIS A 240 7.31 27.53 -15.40
CA HIS A 240 8.01 26.27 -15.63
C HIS A 240 8.73 26.26 -16.98
N TYR A 241 9.67 25.34 -17.15
CA TYR A 241 10.33 25.17 -18.45
C TYR A 241 9.42 24.43 -19.44
N PRO A 242 9.55 24.70 -20.75
CA PRO A 242 8.91 23.87 -21.77
C PRO A 242 9.40 22.43 -21.71
N PRO A 243 8.62 21.46 -22.23
CA PRO A 243 9.03 20.07 -22.31
C PRO A 243 10.36 19.91 -23.07
N LEU A 244 11.27 19.08 -22.57
CA LEU A 244 12.61 18.90 -23.14
C LEU A 244 12.60 18.44 -24.61
N TRP A 245 11.58 17.71 -25.05
CA TRP A 245 11.45 17.27 -26.45
C TRP A 245 11.21 18.43 -27.44
N LYS A 246 10.75 19.59 -26.96
CA LYS A 246 10.71 20.79 -27.79
C LYS A 246 12.11 21.36 -28.05
N LEU A 247 13.05 21.16 -27.13
CA LEU A 247 14.44 21.57 -27.30
C LEU A 247 15.20 20.68 -28.29
N SER A 248 14.68 19.50 -28.63
CA SER A 248 15.23 18.63 -29.67
C SER A 248 14.61 18.83 -31.06
N HIS A 249 13.72 19.82 -31.23
CA HIS A 249 13.14 20.12 -32.55
C HIS A 249 14.14 20.85 -33.46
N SER A 250 14.11 20.54 -34.75
CA SER A 250 14.99 21.15 -35.77
C SER A 250 14.89 22.67 -35.78
N ASP A 251 13.71 23.25 -35.57
CA ASP A 251 13.52 24.71 -35.56
C ASP A 251 14.21 25.41 -34.37
N PHE A 252 14.43 24.69 -33.26
CA PHE A 252 15.23 25.17 -32.14
C PHE A 252 16.74 25.05 -32.45
N VAL A 253 17.15 23.91 -33.02
CA VAL A 253 18.55 23.67 -33.44
C VAL A 253 19.00 24.66 -34.52
N ASP A 254 18.09 25.03 -35.42
CA ASP A 254 18.31 26.03 -36.48
C ASP A 254 18.18 27.48 -35.99
N GLY A 255 17.88 27.71 -34.70
CA GLY A 255 17.79 29.03 -34.08
C GLY A 255 16.59 29.88 -34.52
N LYS A 256 15.54 29.27 -35.09
CA LYS A 256 14.32 29.96 -35.56
C LYS A 256 13.29 30.20 -34.46
N ILE A 257 13.36 29.45 -33.36
CA ILE A 257 12.47 29.56 -32.19
C ILE A 257 13.34 29.76 -30.94
N SER A 258 13.07 30.81 -30.16
CA SER A 258 13.77 31.05 -28.90
C SER A 258 13.14 30.27 -27.74
N VAL A 259 13.88 30.07 -26.64
CA VAL A 259 13.34 29.47 -25.41
C VAL A 259 12.16 30.30 -24.87
N ASP A 260 12.20 31.62 -25.06
CA ASP A 260 11.17 32.55 -24.60
C ASP A 260 9.86 32.46 -25.42
N ASP A 261 9.91 31.90 -26.63
CA ASP A 261 8.73 31.63 -27.47
C ASP A 261 8.05 30.28 -27.11
N MET A 262 8.75 29.43 -26.34
CA MET A 262 8.26 28.09 -26.00
C MET A 262 7.47 28.09 -24.69
N ALA A 263 6.15 28.15 -24.82
CA ALA A 263 5.26 28.00 -23.69
C ALA A 263 5.38 26.60 -23.04
N PRO A 264 5.32 26.51 -21.70
CA PRO A 264 5.17 25.26 -20.97
C PRO A 264 3.93 24.50 -21.44
N GLU A 265 3.91 23.19 -21.25
CA GLU A 265 2.75 22.37 -21.57
C GLU A 265 2.38 21.46 -20.40
N ILE A 266 1.09 21.30 -20.20
CA ILE A 266 0.55 20.24 -19.35
C ILE A 266 0.31 18.99 -20.20
N GLN A 267 0.74 17.84 -19.71
CA GLN A 267 0.50 16.56 -20.35
C GLN A 267 -0.31 15.66 -19.42
N LEU A 268 -1.41 15.11 -19.95
CA LEU A 268 -2.20 14.09 -19.27
C LEU A 268 -2.16 12.81 -20.08
N ARG A 269 -2.06 11.67 -19.38
CA ARG A 269 -2.05 10.35 -19.99
C ARG A 269 -2.69 9.34 -19.04
N CYS A 270 -3.71 8.64 -19.54
CA CYS A 270 -4.27 7.46 -18.88
C CYS A 270 -3.40 6.22 -19.13
N GLU A 271 -3.59 5.18 -18.31
CA GLU A 271 -3.00 3.86 -18.55
C GLU A 271 -3.40 3.32 -19.94
N ASP A 272 -2.55 2.46 -20.51
CA ASP A 272 -2.82 1.87 -21.82
C ASP A 272 -4.14 1.07 -21.77
N GLY A 273 -4.99 1.24 -22.80
CA GLY A 273 -6.35 0.69 -22.83
C GLY A 273 -7.44 1.59 -22.25
N TYR A 274 -7.07 2.72 -21.62
CA TYR A 274 -8.00 3.71 -21.07
C TYR A 274 -8.00 5.01 -21.89
N ILE A 275 -9.10 5.75 -21.80
CA ILE A 275 -9.24 7.09 -22.36
C ILE A 275 -9.70 8.08 -21.29
N ILE A 276 -9.41 9.36 -21.49
CA ILE A 276 -9.94 10.44 -20.68
C ILE A 276 -11.43 10.58 -21.00
N SER A 277 -12.31 10.25 -20.05
CA SER A 277 -13.77 10.37 -20.20
C SER A 277 -14.27 11.78 -19.93
N SER A 278 -13.70 12.42 -18.92
CA SER A 278 -14.16 13.69 -18.39
C SER A 278 -13.02 14.47 -17.75
N ILE A 279 -13.16 15.79 -17.74
CA ILE A 279 -12.32 16.70 -16.95
C ILE A 279 -13.13 17.10 -15.73
N GLU A 280 -12.71 16.62 -14.56
CA GLU A 280 -13.41 16.87 -13.28
C GLU A 280 -13.06 18.26 -12.75
N PHE A 281 -11.84 18.74 -13.03
CA PHE A 281 -11.39 20.06 -12.65
C PHE A 281 -10.42 20.63 -13.70
N ALA A 282 -10.56 21.91 -14.00
CA ALA A 282 -9.56 22.67 -14.74
C ALA A 282 -9.59 24.14 -14.32
N SER A 283 -8.44 24.70 -13.98
CA SER A 283 -8.32 26.12 -13.64
C SER A 283 -6.97 26.65 -14.05
N TYR A 284 -6.95 27.55 -15.03
CA TYR A 284 -5.83 28.41 -15.39
C TYR A 284 -5.94 29.75 -14.65
N GLY A 285 -4.97 30.05 -13.80
CA GLY A 285 -4.98 31.23 -12.93
C GLY A 285 -4.20 30.94 -11.66
N THR A 286 -4.83 31.03 -10.49
CA THR A 286 -4.19 30.76 -9.19
C THR A 286 -4.84 29.58 -8.45
N PRO A 287 -4.93 28.37 -9.04
CA PRO A 287 -5.53 27.21 -8.38
C PRO A 287 -4.78 26.85 -7.09
N GLN A 288 -5.49 26.23 -6.15
CA GLN A 288 -4.97 25.79 -4.86
C GLN A 288 -5.24 24.29 -4.66
N GLY A 289 -4.53 23.69 -3.70
CA GLY A 289 -4.68 22.28 -3.35
C GLY A 289 -3.79 21.34 -4.17
N SER A 290 -4.14 20.07 -4.18
CA SER A 290 -3.41 18.99 -4.85
C SER A 290 -4.38 18.10 -5.64
N CYS A 291 -3.87 17.14 -6.41
CA CYS A 291 -4.69 16.15 -7.11
C CYS A 291 -5.80 15.58 -6.19
N GLN A 292 -7.04 15.47 -6.71
CA GLN A 292 -8.26 15.08 -5.99
C GLN A 292 -8.76 16.07 -4.92
N ALA A 293 -8.07 17.19 -4.73
CA ALA A 293 -8.40 18.23 -3.77
C ALA A 293 -8.11 19.64 -4.34
N PHE A 294 -8.20 19.79 -5.67
CA PHE A 294 -8.00 21.08 -6.31
C PHE A 294 -9.19 22.01 -6.04
N SER A 295 -8.88 23.29 -5.91
CA SER A 295 -9.88 24.35 -5.77
C SER A 295 -9.50 25.57 -6.60
N ARG A 296 -10.51 26.33 -7.01
CA ARG A 296 -10.30 27.60 -7.72
C ARG A 296 -9.74 28.62 -6.72
N GLY A 297 -8.74 29.37 -7.13
CA GLY A 297 -8.32 30.56 -6.40
C GLY A 297 -9.01 31.83 -6.91
N ASN A 298 -8.49 32.98 -6.47
CA ASN A 298 -9.04 34.30 -6.79
C ASN A 298 -8.93 34.68 -8.28
N CYS A 299 -7.97 34.09 -9.00
CA CYS A 299 -7.84 34.23 -10.44
C CYS A 299 -8.15 32.91 -11.15
N HIS A 300 -9.03 32.98 -12.14
CA HIS A 300 -9.47 31.83 -12.92
C HIS A 300 -9.95 32.28 -14.31
N SER A 301 -9.44 31.64 -15.37
CA SER A 301 -10.00 31.80 -16.72
C SER A 301 -11.27 30.95 -16.87
N PRO A 302 -12.41 31.52 -17.28
CA PRO A 302 -13.65 30.76 -17.49
C PRO A 302 -13.52 29.71 -18.62
N ASN A 303 -12.56 29.88 -19.53
CA ASN A 303 -12.31 28.95 -20.63
C ASN A 303 -11.49 27.71 -20.22
N SER A 304 -11.00 27.65 -18.98
CA SER A 304 -10.10 26.57 -18.53
C SER A 304 -10.69 25.18 -18.80
N LEU A 305 -11.96 24.97 -18.45
CA LEU A 305 -12.61 23.67 -18.61
C LEU A 305 -12.89 23.34 -20.07
N SER A 306 -13.33 24.31 -20.88
CA SER A 306 -13.70 24.07 -22.28
C SER A 306 -12.48 23.76 -23.15
N VAL A 307 -11.37 24.49 -22.95
CA VAL A 307 -10.11 24.29 -23.67
C VAL A 307 -9.54 22.91 -23.42
N VAL A 308 -9.43 22.52 -22.15
CA VAL A 308 -8.87 21.22 -21.75
C VAL A 308 -9.80 20.08 -22.19
N SER A 309 -11.11 20.21 -21.95
CA SER A 309 -12.09 19.20 -22.36
C SER A 309 -12.04 18.91 -23.86
N LYS A 310 -12.00 19.95 -24.69
CA LYS A 310 -11.91 19.81 -26.15
C LYS A 310 -10.65 19.08 -26.60
N THR A 311 -9.56 19.23 -25.86
CA THR A 311 -8.25 18.69 -26.24
C THR A 311 -8.05 17.26 -25.74
N CYS A 312 -8.64 16.91 -24.59
CA CYS A 312 -8.33 15.69 -23.86
C CYS A 312 -9.42 14.61 -23.92
N ILE A 313 -10.71 14.97 -23.91
CA ILE A 313 -11.79 13.99 -23.84
C ILE A 313 -11.78 13.08 -25.08
N GLY A 314 -11.94 11.78 -24.84
CA GLY A 314 -11.93 10.74 -25.87
C GLY A 314 -10.54 10.26 -26.30
N ARG A 315 -9.47 10.82 -25.73
CA ARG A 315 -8.08 10.44 -26.05
C ARG A 315 -7.41 9.74 -24.87
N ASN A 316 -6.46 8.85 -25.15
CA ASN A 316 -5.61 8.25 -24.11
C ASN A 316 -4.63 9.26 -23.50
N SER A 317 -4.11 10.18 -24.33
CA SER A 317 -3.22 11.26 -23.90
C SER A 317 -3.51 12.57 -24.64
N CYS A 318 -3.18 13.68 -23.99
CA CYS A 318 -3.31 15.03 -24.54
C CYS A 318 -2.22 15.96 -23.98
N SER A 319 -1.93 17.02 -24.72
CA SER A 319 -1.07 18.13 -24.28
C SER A 319 -1.80 19.46 -24.47
N THR A 320 -1.66 20.39 -23.53
CA THR A 320 -2.19 21.75 -23.65
C THR A 320 -1.13 22.76 -23.24
N GLY A 321 -0.88 23.74 -24.11
CA GLY A 321 0.06 24.83 -23.81
C GLY A 321 -0.45 25.78 -22.73
N ILE A 322 0.47 26.30 -21.93
CA ILE A 322 0.18 27.24 -20.83
C ILE A 322 0.46 28.66 -21.31
N SER A 323 -0.57 29.34 -21.82
CA SER A 323 -0.47 30.75 -22.22
C SER A 323 -1.82 31.46 -22.22
N ASN A 324 -1.80 32.79 -22.02
CA ASN A 324 -3.00 33.63 -22.06
C ASN A 324 -3.76 33.50 -23.39
N ALA A 325 -3.05 33.35 -24.52
CA ALA A 325 -3.67 33.22 -25.84
C ALA A 325 -4.55 31.98 -25.95
N ILE A 326 -4.11 30.84 -25.40
CA ILE A 326 -4.84 29.57 -25.42
C ILE A 326 -6.11 29.65 -24.57
N PHE A 327 -6.07 30.37 -23.44
CA PHE A 327 -7.19 30.50 -22.51
C PHE A 327 -8.08 31.73 -22.76
N GLY A 328 -7.91 32.41 -23.90
CA GLY A 328 -8.77 33.50 -24.36
C GLY A 328 -8.49 34.87 -23.71
N GLY A 329 -7.31 35.06 -23.14
CA GLY A 329 -6.87 36.31 -22.53
C GLY A 329 -6.13 36.09 -21.20
N ASP A 330 -5.63 37.20 -20.65
CA ASP A 330 -5.00 37.21 -19.33
C ASP A 330 -6.09 37.30 -18.22
N PRO A 331 -6.31 36.25 -17.41
CA PRO A 331 -7.32 36.28 -16.35
C PRO A 331 -6.90 37.13 -15.14
N CYS A 332 -5.61 37.44 -14.97
CA CYS A 332 -5.09 38.29 -13.89
C CYS A 332 -3.71 38.87 -14.22
N ARG A 333 -3.69 40.13 -14.66
CA ARG A 333 -2.46 40.83 -15.04
C ARG A 333 -1.48 40.92 -13.88
N GLY A 334 -0.19 40.70 -14.17
CA GLY A 334 0.90 40.79 -13.19
C GLY A 334 1.02 39.59 -12.24
N ILE A 335 0.16 38.57 -12.38
CA ILE A 335 0.22 37.34 -11.61
C ILE A 335 0.69 36.21 -12.53
N VAL A 336 1.59 35.35 -12.04
CA VAL A 336 2.00 34.11 -12.75
C VAL A 336 0.85 33.11 -12.67
N LYS A 337 0.40 32.62 -13.82
CA LYS A 337 -0.71 31.68 -13.89
C LYS A 337 -0.20 30.25 -13.85
N THR A 338 -1.05 29.40 -13.30
CA THR A 338 -0.86 27.97 -13.22
C THR A 338 -2.12 27.31 -13.73
N LEU A 339 -1.97 26.34 -14.61
CA LEU A 339 -3.04 25.43 -15.00
C LEU A 339 -2.96 24.19 -14.11
N ALA A 340 -4.02 23.93 -13.35
CA ALA A 340 -4.25 22.66 -12.67
C ALA A 340 -5.41 21.93 -13.34
N VAL A 341 -5.23 20.64 -13.62
CA VAL A 341 -6.23 19.78 -14.26
C VAL A 341 -6.35 18.47 -13.51
N GLU A 342 -7.59 18.01 -13.36
CA GLU A 342 -7.95 16.66 -12.93
C GLU A 342 -8.87 16.04 -13.98
N ALA A 343 -8.51 14.86 -14.44
CA ALA A 343 -9.24 14.12 -15.47
C ALA A 343 -9.54 12.70 -14.99
N ARG A 344 -10.69 12.17 -15.42
CA ARG A 344 -11.11 10.80 -15.15
C ARG A 344 -10.81 9.92 -16.35
N CYS A 345 -10.26 8.73 -16.09
CA CYS A 345 -9.95 7.70 -17.06
C CYS A 345 -10.95 6.54 -16.97
N ILE A 346 -11.42 6.05 -18.12
CA ILE A 346 -12.28 4.85 -18.21
C ILE A 346 -11.74 3.87 -19.26
N PRO A 347 -12.09 2.57 -19.16
CA PRO A 347 -11.76 1.60 -20.19
C PRO A 347 -12.29 2.03 -21.56
N SER A 348 -11.47 1.91 -22.60
CA SER A 348 -11.83 2.27 -23.98
C SER A 348 -13.00 1.44 -24.55
N SER A 349 -13.23 0.24 -24.01
CA SER A 349 -14.38 -0.62 -24.34
C SER A 349 -15.75 -0.05 -23.94
N ASN A 350 -15.81 0.90 -23.01
CA ASN A 350 -17.07 1.50 -22.53
C ASN A 350 -17.64 2.60 -23.44
N ILE A 351 -16.94 2.96 -24.52
CA ILE A 351 -17.37 4.04 -25.44
C ILE A 351 -18.64 3.64 -26.23
N GLY A 352 -18.97 2.35 -26.32
CA GLY A 352 -20.13 1.83 -27.08
C GLY A 352 -21.50 1.91 -26.39
N PHE A 353 -21.59 2.27 -25.11
CA PHE A 353 -22.86 2.23 -24.35
C PHE A 353 -23.47 3.60 -24.04
N SER A 354 -22.88 4.70 -24.52
CA SER A 354 -23.39 6.07 -24.27
C SER A 354 -23.98 6.77 -25.50
N GLN A 355 -24.21 6.03 -26.58
CA GLN A 355 -24.99 6.46 -27.75
C GLN A 355 -26.03 5.39 -28.12
N LEU A 356 -27.01 5.19 -27.24
CA LEU A 356 -28.33 4.64 -27.59
C LEU A 356 -29.40 5.48 -26.88
#